data_AF-A0A4U8S5D0-F1
#
_entry.id   AF-A0A4U8S5D0-F1
#
_cell.length_a   1.000
_cell.length_b   1.000
_cell.length_c   1.000
_cell.angle_alpha   90.00
_cell.angle_beta   90.00
_cell.angle_gamma   90.00
#
_symmetry.space_group_name_H-M   'P 1'
#
loop_
_entity.id
_entity.type
_entity.pdbx_description
1 polymer ?
#
loop_
_entity_poly.entity_id
_entity_poly.type
_entity_poly.pdbx_seq_one_letter_code
_entity_poly.pdbx_strand_id
1 'polypeptide(L)'
;MQFSKQTRGAFSALELICFIVIIAILLKISLHYMGNVQERMCILRLKSKLTHTQENLSKYYTQMFMRSSPIDKTFVQDSLYTMQTPSSSCYFSFENQRLVAHIGSSHLAFFIDPISLDINPRIYCTLTDRFCKDFVDKTLEQ
;
A
#
# COMPACT_ATOMS: atom_id res chain seq x y z
N MET A 1 -57.65 19.39 -39.94
CA MET A 1 -56.46 18.59 -40.32
C MET A 1 -55.22 19.37 -39.90
N GLN A 2 -54.48 18.91 -38.89
CA GLN A 2 -53.04 19.14 -38.72
C GLN A 2 -52.59 18.33 -37.51
N PHE A 3 -52.03 17.15 -37.75
CA PHE A 3 -51.27 16.42 -36.73
C PHE A 3 -49.82 16.89 -36.80
N SER A 4 -49.38 17.46 -35.68
CA SER A 4 -48.01 17.89 -35.39
C SER A 4 -47.02 16.79 -35.79
N LYS A 5 -46.09 17.12 -36.69
CA LYS A 5 -44.97 16.25 -37.07
C LYS A 5 -44.00 16.19 -35.89
N GLN A 6 -44.04 15.05 -35.21
CA GLN A 6 -43.10 14.65 -34.17
C GLN A 6 -41.69 14.54 -34.78
N THR A 7 -40.82 15.49 -34.47
CA THR A 7 -39.38 15.45 -34.78
C THR A 7 -38.73 14.34 -33.95
N ARG A 8 -38.80 13.10 -34.44
CA ARG A 8 -37.90 12.04 -33.99
C ARG A 8 -36.51 12.34 -34.55
N GLY A 9 -35.67 12.98 -33.75
CA GLY A 9 -34.25 13.12 -34.03
C GLY A 9 -33.63 11.73 -34.12
N ALA A 10 -33.46 11.24 -35.34
CA ALA A 10 -32.65 10.07 -35.60
C ALA A 10 -31.19 10.50 -35.37
N PHE A 11 -30.62 10.09 -34.25
CA PHE A 11 -29.18 10.17 -34.04
C PHE A 11 -28.50 9.51 -35.24
N SER A 12 -27.65 10.26 -35.93
CA SER A 12 -26.92 9.74 -37.08
C SER A 12 -25.99 8.62 -36.60
N ALA A 13 -25.94 7.49 -37.33
CA ALA A 13 -25.06 6.37 -36.99
C ALA A 13 -23.59 6.81 -36.83
N LEU A 14 -23.19 7.88 -37.54
CA LEU A 14 -21.87 8.49 -37.44
C LEU A 14 -21.63 9.16 -36.08
N GLU A 15 -22.65 9.81 -35.52
CA GLU A 15 -22.60 10.42 -34.19
C GLU A 15 -22.46 9.36 -33.09
N LEU A 16 -23.17 8.24 -33.24
CA LEU A 16 -23.04 7.08 -32.35
C LEU A 16 -21.62 6.48 -32.39
N ILE A 17 -21.05 6.31 -33.58
CA ILE A 17 -19.68 5.78 -33.75
C ILE A 17 -18.66 6.74 -33.11
N CYS A 18 -18.78 8.04 -33.37
CA CYS A 18 -17.92 9.05 -32.73
C CYS A 18 -18.01 8.98 -31.20
N PHE A 19 -19.21 8.84 -30.65
CA PHE A 19 -19.40 8.72 -29.20
C PHE A 19 -18.73 7.48 -28.61
N ILE A 20 -18.86 6.32 -29.27
CA ILE A 20 -18.21 5.07 -28.84
C ILE A 20 -16.68 5.21 -28.87
N VAL A 21 -16.12 5.83 -29.91
CA VAL A 21 -14.67 6.05 -30.02
C VAL A 21 -14.17 6.97 -28.90
N ILE A 22 -14.88 8.06 -28.61
CA ILE A 22 -14.52 8.98 -27.51
C ILE A 22 -14.56 8.25 -26.17
N ILE A 23 -15.60 7.47 -25.90
CA ILE A 23 -15.70 6.67 -24.67
C ILE A 23 -14.55 5.67 -24.56
N ALA A 24 -14.20 4.97 -25.65
CA ALA A 24 -13.12 4.00 -25.64
C ALA A 24 -11.76 4.64 -25.29
N ILE A 25 -11.48 5.84 -25.81
CA ILE A 25 -10.27 6.59 -25.48
C ILE A 25 -10.27 7.02 -24.02
N LEU A 26 -11.38 7.58 -23.53
CA LEU A 26 -11.51 8.02 -22.13
C LEU A 26 -11.39 6.87 -21.13
N LEU A 27 -11.94 5.70 -21.46
CA LEU A 27 -11.82 4.50 -20.63
C LEU A 27 -10.37 4.01 -20.54
N LYS A 28 -9.62 4.00 -21.65
CA LYS A 28 -8.19 3.63 -21.62
C LYS A 28 -7.37 4.53 -20.71
N ILE A 29 -7.58 5.84 -20.79
CA ILE A 29 -6.85 6.81 -19.97
C ILE A 29 -7.22 6.65 -18.49
N SER A 30 -8.53 6.53 -18.21
CA SER A 30 -9.04 6.38 -16.84
C SER A 30 -8.50 5.11 -16.16
N LEU A 31 -8.47 3.98 -16.87
CA LEU A 31 -7.95 2.72 -16.32
C LEU A 31 -6.46 2.82 -15.95
N HIS A 32 -5.65 3.48 -16.77
CA HIS A 32 -4.23 3.66 -16.49
C HIS A 32 -4.01 4.55 -15.25
N TYR A 33 -4.79 5.62 -15.13
CA TYR A 33 -4.69 6.52 -13.98
C TYR A 33 -5.15 5.87 -12.67
N MET A 34 -6.23 5.08 -12.71
CA MET A 34 -6.76 4.38 -11.54
C MET A 34 -5.78 3.34 -10.97
N GLY A 35 -5.02 2.63 -11.81
CA GLY A 35 -4.00 1.67 -11.36
C GLY A 35 -2.95 2.31 -10.46
N ASN A 36 -2.37 3.44 -10.91
CA ASN A 36 -1.37 4.19 -10.13
C ASN A 36 -1.93 4.73 -8.80
N VAL A 37 -3.21 5.12 -8.77
CA VAL A 37 -3.86 5.59 -7.53
C VAL A 37 -4.04 4.43 -6.54
N GLN A 38 -4.44 3.25 -7.01
CA GLN A 38 -4.59 2.07 -6.15
C GLN A 38 -3.25 1.64 -5.53
N GLU A 39 -2.15 1.65 -6.30
CA GLU A 39 -0.81 1.36 -5.79
C GLU A 39 -0.39 2.36 -4.72
N ARG A 40 -0.57 3.66 -4.96
CA ARG A 40 -0.26 4.71 -3.96
C ARG A 40 -1.06 4.55 -2.69
N MET A 41 -2.37 4.28 -2.80
CA MET A 41 -3.23 4.03 -1.64
C MET A 41 -2.79 2.78 -0.87
N CYS A 42 -2.33 1.75 -1.58
CA CYS A 42 -1.76 0.57 -0.95
C CYS A 42 -0.49 0.90 -0.17
N ILE A 43 0.46 1.59 -0.80
CA ILE A 43 1.72 2.01 -0.16
C ILE A 43 1.43 2.83 1.10
N LEU A 44 0.51 3.81 1.04
CA LEU A 44 0.14 4.64 2.18
C LEU A 44 -0.44 3.80 3.34
N ARG A 45 -1.29 2.81 3.03
CA ARG A 45 -1.85 1.90 4.04
C ARG A 45 -0.77 1.03 4.69
N LEU A 46 0.10 0.43 3.87
CA LEU A 46 1.18 -0.42 4.36
C LEU A 46 2.18 0.40 5.17
N LYS A 47 2.53 1.60 4.72
CA LYS A 47 3.37 2.55 5.44
C LYS A 47 2.77 2.92 6.79
N SER A 48 1.50 3.31 6.83
CA SER A 48 0.81 3.62 8.08
C SER A 48 0.81 2.45 9.06
N LYS A 49 0.56 1.22 8.58
CA LYS A 49 0.67 0.00 9.40
C LYS A 49 2.09 -0.20 9.94
N LEU A 50 3.10 -0.05 9.08
CA LEU A 50 4.50 -0.22 9.47
C LEU A 50 4.92 0.81 10.53
N THR A 51 4.59 2.09 10.32
CA THR A 51 4.88 3.17 11.27
C THR A 51 4.18 2.94 12.60
N HIS A 52 2.90 2.57 12.59
CA HIS A 52 2.16 2.29 13.82
C HIS A 52 2.76 1.11 14.61
N THR A 53 3.18 0.05 13.92
CA THR A 53 3.86 -1.08 14.56
C THR A 53 5.23 -0.67 15.11
N GLN A 54 6.03 0.09 14.36
CA GLN A 54 7.32 0.59 14.85
C GLN A 54 7.18 1.51 16.07
N GLU A 55 6.17 2.40 16.08
CA GLU A 55 5.88 3.26 17.22
C GLU A 55 5.46 2.44 18.44
N ASN A 56 4.63 1.43 18.26
CA ASN A 56 4.19 0.56 19.35
C ASN A 56 5.35 -0.27 19.91
N LEU A 57 6.21 -0.81 19.05
CA LEU A 57 7.43 -1.49 19.47
C LEU A 57 8.34 -0.52 20.23
N SER A 58 8.62 0.66 19.67
CA SER A 58 9.45 1.68 20.33
C SER A 58 8.94 2.04 21.73
N LYS A 59 7.62 2.26 21.87
CA LYS A 59 6.97 2.49 23.18
C LYS A 59 7.14 1.29 24.11
N TYR A 60 6.94 0.07 23.62
CA TYR A 60 7.08 -1.16 24.40
C TYR A 60 8.52 -1.34 24.93
N TYR A 61 9.53 -1.21 24.06
CA TYR A 61 10.94 -1.29 24.47
C TYR A 61 11.31 -0.20 25.47
N THR A 62 10.82 1.03 25.27
CA THR A 62 11.04 2.13 26.22
C THR A 62 10.42 1.82 27.58
N GLN A 63 9.21 1.27 27.62
CA GLN A 63 8.55 0.89 28.87
C GLN A 63 9.28 -0.23 29.62
N MET A 64 9.74 -1.26 28.90
CA MET A 64 10.49 -2.36 29.51
C MET A 64 11.84 -1.89 30.03
N PHE A 65 12.53 -1.04 29.28
CA PHE A 65 13.77 -0.40 29.71
C PHE A 65 13.60 0.42 30.99
N MET A 66 12.58 1.29 31.04
CA MET A 66 12.27 2.11 32.23
C MET A 66 11.93 1.27 33.47
N ARG A 67 11.33 0.09 33.26
CA ARG A 67 10.99 -0.86 34.34
C ARG A 67 12.11 -1.83 34.68
N SER A 68 13.27 -1.77 34.00
CA SER A 68 14.33 -2.78 34.09
C SER A 68 13.80 -4.22 33.96
N SER A 69 12.76 -4.40 33.15
CA SER A 69 12.08 -5.68 32.94
C SER A 69 12.62 -6.34 31.67
N PRO A 70 12.71 -7.68 31.63
CA PRO A 70 13.14 -8.38 30.42
C PRO A 70 12.13 -8.17 29.27
N ILE A 71 12.64 -8.13 28.04
CA ILE A 71 11.84 -8.03 26.83
C ILE A 71 11.12 -9.37 26.58
N ASP A 72 9.80 -9.31 26.42
CA ASP A 72 9.04 -10.46 25.96
C ASP A 72 9.09 -10.56 24.43
N LYS A 73 9.91 -11.49 23.94
CA LYS A 73 10.10 -11.73 22.51
C LYS A 73 8.83 -12.24 21.83
N THR A 74 7.94 -12.91 22.56
CA THR A 74 6.68 -13.41 22.00
C THR A 74 5.75 -12.26 21.65
N PHE A 75 5.64 -11.27 22.53
CA PHE A 75 4.88 -10.03 22.26
C PHE A 75 5.42 -9.26 21.05
N VAL A 76 6.74 -9.16 20.91
CA VAL A 76 7.37 -8.50 19.76
C VAL A 76 7.10 -9.26 18.46
N GLN A 77 7.24 -10.58 18.48
CA GLN A 77 6.91 -11.42 17.32
C GLN A 77 5.44 -11.28 16.96
N ASP A 78 4.53 -11.39 17.91
CA ASP A 78 3.09 -11.25 17.68
C ASP A 78 2.75 -9.87 17.10
N SER A 79 3.38 -8.81 17.60
CA SER A 79 3.23 -7.46 17.05
C SER A 79 3.67 -7.38 15.59
N LEU A 80 4.72 -8.11 15.20
CA LEU A 80 5.14 -8.21 13.80
C LEU A 80 4.20 -9.09 12.96
N TYR A 81 3.71 -10.20 13.51
CA TYR A 81 2.77 -11.11 12.84
C TYR A 81 1.41 -10.46 12.61
N THR A 82 0.92 -9.59 13.49
CA THR A 82 -0.37 -8.90 13.32
C THR A 82 -0.40 -7.95 12.12
N MET A 83 0.77 -7.55 11.60
CA MET A 83 0.84 -6.81 10.33
C MET A 83 0.40 -7.64 9.13
N GLN A 84 0.45 -8.98 9.25
CA GLN A 84 -0.04 -9.91 8.25
C GLN A 84 -1.56 -9.91 8.25
N THR A 85 -2.14 -9.06 7.42
CA THR A 85 -3.58 -9.11 7.15
C THR A 85 -3.74 -9.57 5.71
N PRO A 86 -4.16 -10.82 5.44
CA PRO A 86 -4.32 -11.30 4.09
C PRO A 86 -5.33 -10.42 3.35
N SER A 87 -4.88 -9.84 2.24
CA SER A 87 -5.68 -9.07 1.30
C SER A 87 -5.26 -9.48 -0.11
N SER A 88 -6.14 -9.37 -1.09
CA SER A 88 -5.88 -9.90 -2.44
C SER A 88 -4.70 -9.22 -3.16
N SER A 89 -4.31 -8.00 -2.78
CA SER A 89 -3.25 -7.27 -3.47
C SER A 89 -2.48 -6.24 -2.62
N CYS A 90 -2.80 -6.09 -1.33
CA CYS A 90 -2.18 -5.08 -0.48
C CYS A 90 -2.02 -5.54 0.97
N TYR A 91 -0.89 -6.16 1.28
CA TYR A 91 -0.68 -6.75 2.61
C TYR A 91 0.80 -6.94 2.93
N PHE A 92 1.10 -7.16 4.21
CA PHE A 92 2.38 -7.70 4.64
C PHE A 92 2.30 -9.21 4.76
N SER A 93 3.39 -9.87 4.42
CA SER A 93 3.65 -11.28 4.70
C SER A 93 5.01 -11.41 5.36
N PHE A 94 5.27 -12.55 5.99
CA PHE A 94 6.56 -12.81 6.63
C PHE A 94 7.14 -14.07 6.02
N GLU A 95 8.23 -13.89 5.28
CA GLU A 95 8.88 -14.93 4.49
C GLU A 95 10.35 -14.99 4.90
N ASN A 96 10.83 -16.16 5.34
CA ASN A 96 12.25 -16.37 5.66
C ASN A 96 12.84 -15.29 6.61
N GLN A 97 12.12 -14.93 7.67
CA GLN A 97 12.49 -13.88 8.63
C GLN A 97 12.57 -12.46 8.05
N ARG A 98 11.95 -12.24 6.90
CA ARG A 98 11.82 -10.93 6.26
C ARG A 98 10.35 -10.54 6.20
N LEU A 99 10.09 -9.26 6.41
CA LEU A 99 8.77 -8.70 6.22
C LEU A 99 8.64 -8.31 4.75
N VAL A 100 7.68 -8.87 4.02
CA VAL A 100 7.47 -8.59 2.60
C VAL A 100 6.16 -7.85 2.42
N ALA A 101 6.22 -6.64 1.86
CA ALA A 101 5.05 -5.87 1.44
C ALA A 101 4.64 -6.28 0.02
N HIS A 102 3.39 -6.69 -0.15
CA HIS A 102 2.78 -6.98 -1.44
C HIS A 102 1.96 -5.77 -1.89
N ILE A 103 2.26 -5.25 -3.09
CA ILE A 103 1.67 -4.05 -3.69
C ILE A 103 1.26 -4.39 -5.13
N GLY A 104 0.03 -4.86 -5.32
CA GLY A 104 -0.44 -5.31 -6.63
C GLY A 104 0.35 -6.53 -7.10
N SER A 105 1.05 -6.39 -8.22
CA SER A 105 1.97 -7.41 -8.78
C SER A 105 3.41 -7.27 -8.29
N SER A 106 3.71 -6.22 -7.54
CA SER A 106 5.06 -5.93 -7.04
C SER A 106 5.19 -6.30 -5.56
N HIS A 107 6.41 -6.57 -5.13
CA HIS A 107 6.72 -6.86 -3.74
C HIS A 107 7.97 -6.10 -3.30
N LEU A 108 8.02 -5.71 -2.03
CA LEU A 108 9.16 -5.05 -1.39
C LEU A 108 9.54 -5.82 -0.14
N ALA A 109 10.77 -6.30 -0.09
CA ALA A 109 11.29 -6.99 1.09
C ALA A 109 11.94 -6.00 2.07
N PHE A 110 11.61 -6.15 3.34
CA PHE A 110 12.20 -5.45 4.47
C PHE A 110 13.05 -6.39 5.31
N PHE A 111 14.15 -5.83 5.81
CA PHE A 111 15.07 -6.46 6.73
C PHE A 111 14.80 -5.96 8.15
N ILE A 112 14.93 -6.86 9.12
CA ILE A 112 14.72 -6.58 10.54
C ILE A 112 16.05 -6.79 11.24
N ASP A 113 16.55 -5.75 11.91
CA ASP A 113 17.83 -5.78 12.62
C ASP A 113 17.72 -5.12 14.00
N PRO A 114 18.09 -5.80 15.10
CA PRO A 114 18.60 -7.16 15.16
C PRO A 114 17.51 -8.24 15.13
N ILE A 115 17.84 -9.37 14.51
CA ILE A 115 17.00 -10.59 14.48
C ILE A 115 16.74 -11.12 15.90
N SER A 116 17.62 -10.82 16.85
CA SER A 116 17.52 -11.33 18.21
C SER A 116 16.37 -10.69 19.02
N LEU A 117 15.86 -9.53 18.56
CA LEU A 117 14.76 -8.77 19.18
C LEU A 117 15.03 -8.41 20.65
N ASP A 118 16.30 -8.35 21.06
CA ASP A 118 16.67 -7.94 22.43
C ASP A 118 16.62 -6.42 22.62
N ILE A 119 16.76 -5.69 21.51
CA ILE A 119 16.65 -4.24 21.42
C ILE A 119 15.65 -3.90 20.32
N ASN A 120 15.12 -2.67 20.35
CA ASN A 120 14.14 -2.21 19.38
C ASN A 120 14.63 -2.43 17.93
N PRO A 121 13.98 -3.32 17.16
CA PRO A 121 14.46 -3.68 15.85
C PRO A 121 14.15 -2.58 14.85
N ARG A 122 15.16 -2.22 14.06
CA ARG A 122 14.98 -1.36 12.88
C ARG A 122 14.48 -2.22 11.73
N ILE A 123 13.37 -1.78 11.13
CA ILE A 123 12.85 -2.36 9.88
C ILE A 123 13.25 -1.43 8.73
N TYR A 124 14.00 -1.94 7.76
CA TYR A 124 14.52 -1.13 6.65
C TYR A 124 14.45 -1.89 5.32
N CYS A 125 14.52 -1.15 4.21
CA CYS A 125 14.55 -1.69 2.85
C CYS A 125 15.74 -1.11 2.07
N THR A 126 16.10 -1.74 0.95
CA THR A 126 17.19 -1.26 0.10
C THR A 126 16.70 -0.12 -0.80
N LEU A 127 17.36 1.04 -0.75
CA LEU A 127 16.99 2.24 -1.53
C LEU A 127 17.10 2.07 -3.06
N THR A 128 17.70 0.98 -3.53
CA THR A 128 17.69 0.59 -4.96
C THR A 128 16.29 0.22 -5.43
N ASP A 129 15.41 -0.22 -4.52
CA ASP A 129 14.03 -0.52 -4.83
C ASP A 129 13.22 0.78 -4.97
N ARG A 130 12.43 0.88 -6.04
CA ARG A 130 11.60 2.04 -6.33
C ARG A 130 10.60 2.30 -5.21
N PHE A 131 10.01 1.25 -4.65
CA PHE A 131 8.99 1.38 -3.61
C PHE A 131 9.59 1.78 -2.27
N CYS A 132 10.85 1.40 -1.99
CA CYS A 132 11.49 1.72 -0.72
C CYS A 132 11.53 3.24 -0.44
N LYS A 133 11.71 4.06 -1.48
CA LYS A 133 11.69 5.53 -1.37
C LYS A 133 10.33 6.11 -0.98
N ASP A 134 9.24 5.39 -1.26
CA ASP A 134 7.90 5.84 -0.88
C ASP A 134 7.59 5.46 0.58
N PHE A 135 8.22 4.40 1.10
CA PHE A 135 8.14 3.98 2.50
C PHE A 135 9.05 4.79 3.42
N VAL A 136 10.28 5.05 2.98
CA VAL A 136 11.25 5.91 3.67
C VAL A 136 10.94 7.35 3.28
N ASP A 137 10.04 8.00 4.02
CA ASP A 137 9.91 9.46 3.89
C ASP A 137 11.28 10.12 4.07
N LYS A 138 11.44 11.32 3.50
CA LYS A 138 12.63 12.18 3.55
C LYS A 138 13.09 12.60 4.97
N THR A 139 12.75 11.85 6.01
CA THR A 139 13.01 12.12 7.43
C THR A 139 14.11 11.27 8.05
N LEU A 140 14.85 10.48 7.26
CA LEU A 140 16.12 9.86 7.70
C LEU A 140 17.33 10.54 7.05
N GLU A 141 17.35 11.87 7.08
CA GLU A 141 18.58 12.66 7.17
C GLU A 141 18.64 13.24 8.59
N GLN A 142 19.05 12.43 9.56
CA GLN A 142 19.61 12.91 10.83
C GLN A 142 20.34 11.77 11.55
#